data_AF-A0AAV4B4I4-F1
#
_entry.id   AF-A0AAV4B4I4-F1
#
_cell.length_a   1.000
_cell.length_b   1.000
_cell.length_c   1.000
_cell.angle_alpha   90.00
_cell.angle_beta   90.00
_cell.angle_gamma   90.00
#
_symmetry.space_group_name_H-M   'P 1'
#
loop_
_entity.id
_entity.type
_entity.pdbx_description
1 polymer ?
#
loop_
_entity_poly.entity_id
_entity_poly.type
_entity_poly.pdbx_seq_one_letter_code
_entity_poly.pdbx_strand_id
1 'polypeptide(L)'
;MLHLPQLAWKRLTVCSLYLPPNSPVSKLSLAELFEQLPKPFLVLGDFNAHSPAWGDSRRDGRARMLEEFIADIDLIILNSGEQTFVQSAYHSTSAIDLAVASPSIAAECSWAAHSDLCGSDHFPIFFKLSSNFSSNVKTSFNFKKADWNRFGDLCKLSLDDSVADIEQFTSKLLDVARSSIPSHKGTKNKTCVPRNVGGLFRKGKRLK
;
A
#
# COMPACT_ATOMS: atom_id res chain seq x y z
N MET A 1 4.66 36.35 11.53
CA MET A 1 5.06 34.95 11.78
C MET A 1 3.95 34.05 11.26
N LEU A 2 3.97 33.72 9.96
CA LEU A 2 2.97 32.85 9.35
C LEU A 2 3.40 31.41 9.62
N HIS A 3 2.61 30.70 10.44
CA HIS A 3 2.78 29.27 10.68
C HIS A 3 2.38 28.55 9.39
N LEU A 4 3.38 28.23 8.55
CA LEU A 4 3.15 27.27 7.46
C LEU A 4 2.80 25.93 8.12
N PRO A 5 1.64 25.32 7.83
CA PRO A 5 1.33 24.01 8.37
C PRO A 5 2.41 23.06 7.87
N GLN A 6 3.17 22.48 8.80
CA GLN A 6 4.07 21.38 8.49
C GLN A 6 3.25 20.35 7.72
N LEU A 7 3.64 20.07 6.47
CA LEU A 7 3.13 18.97 5.67
C LEU A 7 3.53 17.67 6.38
N ALA A 8 2.77 17.31 7.42
CA ALA A 8 2.94 16.08 8.16
C ALA A 8 2.55 14.94 7.20
N TRP A 9 3.56 14.19 6.78
CA TRP A 9 3.38 12.93 6.07
C TRP A 9 2.47 12.03 6.90
N LYS A 10 1.20 11.87 6.52
CA LYS A 10 0.37 10.78 7.05
C LYS A 10 1.08 9.49 6.65
N ARG A 11 1.59 8.73 7.62
CA ARG A 11 2.08 7.37 7.36
C ARG A 11 0.85 6.49 7.19
N LEU A 12 0.83 5.67 6.16
CA LEU A 12 -0.21 4.67 5.94
C LEU A 12 0.44 3.29 6.03
N THR A 13 -0.12 2.43 6.87
CA THR A 13 0.26 1.01 6.90
C THR A 13 -0.60 0.25 5.89
N VAL A 14 0.03 -0.54 5.03
CA VAL A 14 -0.67 -1.44 4.12
C VAL A 14 -0.27 -2.87 4.46
N CYS A 15 -1.25 -3.70 4.80
CA CYS A 15 -1.07 -5.12 5.12
C CYS A 15 -1.77 -5.96 4.05
N SER A 16 -1.05 -6.92 3.48
CA SER A 16 -1.65 -7.95 2.63
C SER A 16 -1.85 -9.21 3.44
N LEU A 17 -3.09 -9.72 3.50
CA LEU A 17 -3.45 -10.89 4.27
C LEU A 17 -4.00 -11.99 3.36
N TYR A 18 -3.43 -13.18 3.46
CA TYR A 18 -3.96 -14.38 2.84
C TYR A 18 -4.35 -15.36 3.93
N LEU A 19 -5.64 -15.72 3.96
CA LEU A 19 -6.14 -16.75 4.85
C LEU A 19 -6.49 -17.98 4.00
N PRO A 20 -5.71 -19.07 4.07
CA PRO A 20 -5.93 -20.23 3.21
C PRO A 20 -7.34 -20.81 3.37
N PRO A 21 -7.91 -21.39 2.29
CA PRO A 21 -9.19 -22.08 2.37
C PRO A 21 -9.07 -23.28 3.32
N ASN A 22 -10.17 -23.60 4.00
CA ASN A 22 -10.30 -24.72 4.94
C ASN A 22 -9.36 -24.69 6.16
N SER A 23 -8.56 -23.63 6.33
CA SER A 23 -7.74 -23.45 7.52
C SER A 23 -8.54 -22.69 8.58
N PRO A 24 -8.53 -23.15 9.85
CA PRO A 24 -9.20 -22.43 10.93
C PRO A 24 -8.57 -21.05 11.10
N VAL A 25 -9.41 -20.04 11.36
CA VAL A 25 -8.98 -18.67 11.63
C VAL A 25 -9.26 -18.36 13.09
N SER A 26 -8.20 -17.99 13.81
CA SER A 26 -8.28 -17.60 15.22
C SER A 26 -8.59 -16.12 15.33
N LYS A 27 -9.70 -15.78 16.01
CA LYS A 27 -10.04 -14.38 16.32
C LYS A 27 -8.95 -13.71 17.17
N LEU A 28 -8.31 -14.45 18.07
CA LEU A 28 -7.19 -13.95 18.89
C LEU A 28 -5.98 -13.59 18.03
N SER A 29 -5.59 -14.45 17.08
CA SER A 29 -4.44 -14.16 16.20
C SER A 29 -4.73 -13.01 15.24
N LEU A 30 -5.99 -12.83 14.81
CA LEU A 30 -6.40 -11.64 14.09
C LEU A 30 -6.29 -10.39 14.98
N ALA A 31 -6.79 -10.44 16.22
CA ALA A 31 -6.66 -9.31 17.15
C ALA A 31 -5.20 -8.89 17.36
N GLU A 32 -4.32 -9.85 17.66
CA GLU A 32 -2.88 -9.61 17.83
C GLU A 32 -2.23 -8.99 16.58
N LEU A 33 -2.62 -9.44 15.38
CA LEU A 33 -2.14 -8.86 14.13
C LEU A 33 -2.59 -7.41 13.99
N PHE A 34 -3.88 -7.13 14.17
CA PHE A 34 -4.45 -5.79 13.98
C PHE A 34 -3.97 -4.80 15.06
N GLU A 35 -3.72 -5.24 16.29
CA GLU A 35 -3.10 -4.43 17.35
C GLU A 35 -1.68 -3.98 17.00
N GLN A 36 -0.93 -4.79 16.25
CA GLN A 36 0.43 -4.46 15.82
C GLN A 36 0.48 -3.50 14.63
N LEU A 37 -0.62 -3.28 13.92
CA LEU A 37 -0.65 -2.39 12.75
C LEU A 37 -0.68 -0.92 13.17
N PRO A 38 0.33 -0.11 12.81
CA PRO A 38 0.28 1.33 13.07
C PRO A 38 -0.88 1.96 12.30
N LYS A 39 -1.74 2.69 13.01
CA LYS A 39 -2.85 3.45 12.41
C LYS A 39 -2.36 4.72 11.70
N PRO A 40 -3.03 5.17 10.63
CA PRO A 40 -4.10 4.45 9.92
C PRO A 40 -3.53 3.29 9.10
N PHE A 41 -4.35 2.24 8.94
CA PHE A 41 -3.99 1.07 8.14
C PHE A 41 -5.09 0.68 7.14
N LEU A 42 -4.64 -0.04 6.11
CA LEU A 42 -5.43 -0.75 5.13
C LEU A 42 -5.00 -2.22 5.15
N VAL A 43 -5.95 -3.13 5.29
CA VAL A 43 -5.73 -4.58 5.17
C VAL A 43 -6.51 -5.09 3.97
N LEU A 44 -5.83 -5.79 3.07
CA LEU A 44 -6.41 -6.33 1.85
C LEU A 44 -5.90 -7.73 1.54
N GLY A 45 -6.71 -8.54 0.89
CA GLY A 45 -6.26 -9.78 0.28
C GLY A 45 -7.35 -10.84 0.22
N ASP A 46 -6.92 -12.09 0.05
CA ASP A 46 -7.82 -13.22 -0.10
C ASP A 46 -8.10 -13.85 1.27
N PHE A 47 -9.35 -13.68 1.72
CA PHE A 47 -9.81 -14.17 3.01
C PHE A 47 -10.44 -15.55 2.90
N ASN A 48 -10.73 -16.05 1.68
CA ASN A 48 -11.48 -17.29 1.46
C ASN A 48 -12.76 -17.37 2.31
N ALA A 49 -13.50 -16.26 2.38
CA ALA A 49 -14.72 -16.12 3.17
C ALA A 49 -15.84 -15.51 2.33
N HIS A 50 -17.04 -16.09 2.40
CA HIS A 50 -18.20 -15.64 1.64
C HIS A 50 -19.14 -14.81 2.52
N SER A 51 -19.35 -13.53 2.19
CA SER A 51 -20.38 -12.70 2.81
C SER A 51 -21.07 -11.73 1.84
N PRO A 52 -22.38 -11.48 2.00
CA PRO A 52 -23.06 -10.34 1.40
C PRO A 52 -22.44 -8.98 1.76
N ALA A 53 -21.77 -8.87 2.91
CA ALA A 53 -21.14 -7.63 3.36
C ALA A 53 -20.01 -7.14 2.43
N TRP A 54 -19.40 -8.04 1.65
CA TRP A 54 -18.38 -7.70 0.65
C TRP A 54 -18.67 -8.24 -0.76
N GLY A 55 -19.93 -8.62 -1.03
CA GLY A 55 -20.40 -8.93 -2.38
C GLY A 55 -20.66 -10.39 -2.72
N ASP A 56 -20.57 -11.32 -1.77
CA ASP A 56 -20.93 -12.71 -2.04
C ASP A 56 -22.42 -12.97 -1.79
N SER A 57 -23.03 -13.84 -2.59
CA SER A 57 -24.43 -14.24 -2.38
C SER A 57 -24.63 -15.10 -1.12
N ARG A 58 -23.57 -15.75 -0.62
CA ARG A 58 -23.60 -16.66 0.52
C ARG A 58 -22.96 -16.02 1.74
N ARG A 59 -23.39 -16.46 2.92
CA ARG A 59 -22.73 -16.18 4.20
C ARG A 59 -22.28 -17.46 4.88
N ASP A 60 -20.98 -17.71 4.91
CA ASP A 60 -20.42 -18.87 5.61
C ASP A 60 -20.07 -18.57 7.09
N GLY A 61 -19.61 -19.59 7.83
CA GLY A 61 -19.25 -19.43 9.25
C GLY A 61 -17.99 -18.61 9.48
N ARG A 62 -17.04 -18.66 8.54
CA ARG A 62 -15.80 -17.87 8.61
C ARG A 62 -16.09 -16.39 8.41
N ALA A 63 -16.98 -16.08 7.48
CA ALA A 63 -17.48 -14.75 7.22
C ALA A 63 -18.21 -14.17 8.42
N ARG A 64 -19.08 -14.92 9.11
CA ARG A 64 -19.72 -14.45 10.35
C ARG A 64 -18.70 -14.03 11.41
N MET A 65 -17.68 -14.87 11.63
CA MET A 65 -16.61 -14.55 12.57
C MET A 65 -15.83 -13.29 12.16
N LEU A 66 -15.54 -13.13 10.86
CA LEU A 66 -14.88 -11.94 10.34
C LEU A 66 -15.76 -10.69 10.42
N GLU A 67 -17.06 -10.77 10.12
CA GLU A 67 -18.03 -9.68 10.26
C GLU A 67 -18.09 -9.20 11.72
N GLU A 68 -18.20 -10.13 12.67
CA GLU A 68 -18.17 -9.83 14.10
C GLU A 68 -16.85 -9.18 14.50
N PHE A 69 -15.70 -9.72 14.07
CA PHE A 69 -14.40 -9.15 14.36
C PHE A 69 -14.24 -7.73 13.79
N ILE A 70 -14.64 -7.51 12.54
CA ILE A 70 -14.60 -6.20 11.86
C ILE A 70 -15.45 -5.19 12.63
N ALA A 71 -16.64 -5.58 13.09
CA ALA A 71 -17.50 -4.74 13.90
C ALA A 71 -16.89 -4.45 15.28
N ASP A 72 -16.31 -5.45 15.95
CA ASP A 72 -15.74 -5.31 17.29
C ASP A 72 -14.57 -4.31 17.36
N ILE A 73 -13.80 -4.17 16.28
CA ILE A 73 -12.65 -3.24 16.21
C ILE A 73 -12.88 -2.04 15.27
N ASP A 74 -14.15 -1.74 14.97
CA ASP A 74 -14.60 -0.57 14.21
C ASP A 74 -13.88 -0.40 12.86
N LEU A 75 -13.79 -1.47 12.07
CA LEU A 75 -13.22 -1.41 10.73
C LEU A 75 -14.28 -1.16 9.67
N ILE A 76 -13.87 -0.49 8.59
CA ILE A 76 -14.75 -0.20 7.45
C ILE A 76 -14.42 -1.13 6.29
N ILE A 77 -15.41 -1.88 5.82
CA ILE A 77 -15.34 -2.66 4.59
C ILE A 77 -15.37 -1.71 3.39
N LEU A 78 -14.45 -1.90 2.45
CA LEU A 78 -14.26 -1.01 1.31
C LEU A 78 -14.79 -1.60 0.00
N ASN A 79 -15.11 -2.89 -0.03
CA ASN A 79 -15.61 -3.58 -1.21
C ASN A 79 -16.88 -2.93 -1.75
N SER A 80 -16.98 -2.79 -3.08
CA SER A 80 -18.16 -2.26 -3.79
C SER A 80 -19.24 -3.33 -4.04
N GLY A 81 -18.95 -4.59 -3.72
CA GLY A 81 -19.82 -5.74 -3.95
C GLY A 81 -19.56 -6.50 -5.26
N GLU A 82 -18.57 -6.09 -6.05
CA GLU A 82 -18.18 -6.81 -7.27
C GLU A 82 -17.53 -8.17 -6.95
N GLN A 83 -17.69 -9.13 -7.86
CA GLN A 83 -17.10 -10.46 -7.73
C GLN A 83 -15.58 -10.38 -7.89
N THR A 84 -14.85 -11.21 -7.15
CA THR A 84 -13.38 -11.16 -7.11
C THR A 84 -12.72 -12.46 -7.54
N PHE A 85 -13.50 -13.54 -7.68
CA PHE A 85 -13.01 -14.86 -8.05
C PHE A 85 -13.96 -15.57 -9.02
N VAL A 86 -13.39 -16.34 -9.94
CA VAL A 86 -14.10 -17.20 -10.89
C VAL A 86 -13.61 -18.63 -10.76
N GLN A 87 -14.52 -19.54 -10.44
CA GLN A 87 -14.23 -20.97 -10.47
C GLN A 87 -14.54 -21.52 -11.87
N SER A 88 -13.51 -21.62 -12.72
CA SER A 88 -13.69 -21.99 -14.14
C SER A 88 -14.42 -23.31 -14.35
N ALA A 89 -14.22 -24.30 -13.47
CA ALA A 89 -14.84 -25.61 -13.59
C ALA A 89 -16.37 -25.60 -13.48
N TYR A 90 -16.93 -24.64 -12.74
CA TYR A 90 -18.37 -24.57 -12.48
C TYR A 90 -19.01 -23.30 -13.03
N HIS A 91 -18.24 -22.46 -13.74
CA HIS A 91 -18.66 -21.14 -14.22
C HIS A 91 -19.32 -20.28 -13.14
N SER A 92 -18.90 -20.46 -11.89
CA SER A 92 -19.40 -19.72 -10.74
C SER A 92 -18.46 -18.58 -10.38
N THR A 93 -19.03 -17.52 -9.84
CA THR A 93 -18.28 -16.37 -9.32
C THR A 93 -18.50 -16.24 -7.82
N SER A 94 -17.52 -15.69 -7.12
CA SER A 94 -17.62 -15.37 -5.70
C SER A 94 -16.85 -14.10 -5.35
N ALA A 95 -17.14 -13.54 -4.19
CA ALA A 95 -16.37 -12.45 -3.59
C ALA A 95 -15.69 -12.98 -2.33
N ILE A 96 -14.40 -13.33 -2.47
CA ILE A 96 -13.58 -13.92 -1.39
C ILE A 96 -12.40 -13.03 -0.99
N ASP A 97 -12.13 -11.99 -1.78
CA ASP A 97 -11.15 -10.97 -1.47
C ASP A 97 -11.83 -9.84 -0.69
N LEU A 98 -11.22 -9.45 0.44
CA LEU A 98 -11.75 -8.45 1.35
C LEU A 98 -10.75 -7.31 1.53
N ALA A 99 -11.25 -6.08 1.52
CA ALA A 99 -10.50 -4.89 1.86
C ALA A 99 -11.18 -4.16 3.04
N VAL A 100 -10.41 -3.94 4.11
CA VAL A 100 -10.85 -3.20 5.31
C VAL A 100 -9.86 -2.11 5.67
N ALA A 101 -10.37 -0.98 6.16
CA ALA A 101 -9.52 0.14 6.60
C ALA A 101 -9.91 0.69 7.97
N SER A 102 -8.95 1.41 8.56
CA SER A 102 -9.23 2.33 9.66
C SER A 102 -10.28 3.37 9.24
N PRO A 103 -11.26 3.73 10.10
CA PRO A 103 -12.30 4.71 9.77
C PRO A 103 -11.77 6.06 9.27
N SER A 104 -10.62 6.48 9.78
CA SER A 104 -9.99 7.77 9.46
C SER A 104 -9.50 7.93 8.02
N ILE A 105 -9.42 6.85 7.25
CA ILE A 105 -9.04 6.89 5.82
C ILE A 105 -10.12 6.32 4.91
N ALA A 106 -11.15 5.66 5.45
CA ALA A 106 -12.10 4.88 4.65
C ALA A 106 -12.82 5.72 3.60
N ALA A 107 -13.26 6.94 3.94
CA ALA A 107 -13.92 7.86 3.01
C ALA A 107 -13.00 8.37 1.88
N GLU A 108 -11.68 8.29 2.05
CA GLU A 108 -10.71 8.67 1.03
C GLU A 108 -10.41 7.50 0.06
N CYS A 109 -10.85 6.29 0.40
CA CYS A 109 -10.59 5.07 -0.36
C CYS A 109 -11.66 4.84 -1.43
N SER A 110 -11.23 4.33 -2.58
CA SER A 110 -12.10 3.74 -3.59
C SER A 110 -11.57 2.37 -3.97
N TRP A 111 -12.50 1.45 -4.22
CA TRP A 111 -12.24 0.05 -4.51
C TRP A 111 -13.04 -0.31 -5.76
N ALA A 112 -12.41 -1.04 -6.67
CA ALA A 112 -13.08 -1.62 -7.83
C ALA A 112 -12.40 -2.93 -8.21
N ALA A 113 -13.20 -3.93 -8.57
CA ALA A 113 -12.68 -5.11 -9.26
C ALA A 113 -12.46 -4.77 -10.73
N HIS A 114 -11.41 -5.34 -11.34
CA HIS A 114 -11.23 -5.26 -12.78
C HIS A 114 -12.23 -6.16 -13.49
N SER A 115 -12.66 -5.78 -14.69
CA SER A 115 -13.60 -6.57 -15.48
C SER A 115 -12.97 -7.78 -16.18
N ASP A 116 -11.65 -7.78 -16.34
CA ASP A 116 -10.87 -8.87 -16.93
C ASP A 116 -10.04 -9.58 -15.85
N LEU A 117 -10.07 -10.92 -15.89
CA LEU A 117 -9.27 -11.83 -15.08
C LEU A 117 -7.77 -11.74 -15.34
N CYS A 118 -7.36 -11.21 -16.50
CA CYS A 118 -5.95 -11.07 -16.89
C CYS A 118 -5.17 -12.41 -16.82
N GLY A 119 -5.85 -13.53 -17.13
CA GLY A 119 -5.28 -14.88 -17.12
C GLY A 119 -5.17 -15.53 -15.73
N SER A 120 -5.80 -14.94 -14.71
CA SER A 120 -5.95 -15.50 -13.36
C SER A 120 -7.36 -16.09 -13.16
N ASP A 121 -7.60 -16.73 -12.02
CA ASP A 121 -8.92 -17.04 -11.48
C ASP A 121 -9.46 -15.93 -10.56
N HIS A 122 -8.59 -15.07 -10.03
CA HIS A 122 -8.96 -13.84 -9.33
C HIS A 122 -8.98 -12.61 -10.24
N PHE A 123 -10.00 -11.77 -10.09
CA PHE A 123 -10.04 -10.44 -10.69
C PHE A 123 -9.04 -9.51 -9.99
N PRO A 124 -8.18 -8.80 -10.73
CA PRO A 124 -7.34 -7.75 -10.15
C PRO A 124 -8.19 -6.70 -9.43
N ILE A 125 -7.81 -6.35 -8.21
CA ILE A 125 -8.48 -5.30 -7.43
C ILE A 125 -7.69 -4.00 -7.56
N PHE A 126 -8.39 -2.94 -7.94
CA PHE A 126 -7.85 -1.59 -7.98
C PHE A 126 -8.30 -0.81 -6.76
N PHE A 127 -7.31 -0.31 -6.04
CA PHE A 127 -7.50 0.55 -4.90
C PHE A 127 -6.94 1.93 -5.18
N LYS A 128 -7.73 2.98 -4.93
CA LYS A 128 -7.24 4.36 -5.01
C LYS A 128 -7.51 5.07 -3.71
N LEU A 129 -6.53 5.83 -3.26
CA LEU A 129 -6.62 6.66 -2.08
C LEU A 129 -6.53 8.11 -2.53
N SER A 130 -7.60 8.87 -2.26
CA SER A 130 -7.84 10.22 -2.78
C SER A 130 -7.06 11.30 -2.05
N SER A 131 -6.25 10.94 -1.06
CA SER A 131 -5.48 11.91 -0.30
C SER A 131 -4.37 12.53 -1.15
N ASN A 132 -4.10 13.81 -0.87
CA ASN A 132 -2.87 14.49 -1.27
C ASN A 132 -1.69 13.93 -0.48
N PHE A 133 -1.43 12.62 -0.57
CA PHE A 133 -0.07 12.13 -0.33
C PHE A 133 0.76 12.83 -1.38
N SER A 134 1.48 13.87 -0.98
CA SER A 134 2.62 14.33 -1.76
C SER A 134 3.46 13.09 -1.94
N SER A 135 3.37 12.46 -3.10
CA SER A 135 4.38 11.49 -3.45
C SER A 135 5.63 12.34 -3.59
N ASN A 136 6.43 12.43 -2.53
CA ASN A 136 7.86 12.51 -2.71
C ASN A 136 8.23 11.18 -3.37
N VAL A 137 7.91 11.06 -4.65
CA VAL A 137 8.69 10.23 -5.56
C VAL A 137 10.09 10.73 -5.29
N LYS A 138 10.87 9.93 -4.57
CA LYS A 138 12.29 10.20 -4.41
C LYS A 138 12.83 10.15 -5.83
N THR A 139 12.93 11.33 -6.43
CA THR A 139 13.56 11.52 -7.72
C THR A 139 15.02 11.18 -7.48
N SER A 140 15.41 9.98 -7.92
CA SER A 140 16.82 9.61 -7.89
C SER A 140 17.52 10.41 -8.98
N PHE A 141 18.59 11.11 -8.61
CA PHE A 141 19.44 11.81 -9.54
C PHE A 141 20.05 10.84 -10.56
N ASN A 142 19.91 11.14 -11.84
CA ASN A 142 20.58 10.41 -12.91
C ASN A 142 21.98 10.98 -13.10
N PHE A 143 22.92 10.50 -12.29
CA PHE A 143 24.31 10.95 -12.35
C PHE A 143 25.01 10.69 -13.70
N LYS A 144 24.50 9.77 -14.52
CA LYS A 144 25.02 9.54 -15.88
C LYS A 144 24.71 10.67 -16.86
N LYS A 145 23.64 11.43 -16.59
CA LYS A 145 23.22 12.59 -17.40
C LYS A 145 23.46 13.91 -16.67
N ALA A 146 24.22 13.89 -15.58
CA ALA A 146 24.54 15.09 -14.81
C ALA A 146 25.41 16.04 -15.65
N ASP A 147 25.05 17.33 -15.63
CA ASP A 147 25.93 18.39 -16.09
C ASP A 147 26.85 18.81 -14.94
N TRP A 148 27.99 18.11 -14.82
CA TRP A 148 28.95 18.33 -13.75
C TRP A 148 29.63 19.70 -13.82
N ASN A 149 29.77 20.27 -15.01
CA ASN A 149 30.34 21.61 -15.18
C ASN A 149 29.39 22.65 -14.59
N ARG A 150 28.11 22.61 -15.00
CA ARG A 150 27.06 23.46 -14.43
C ARG A 150 26.92 23.28 -12.92
N PHE A 151 26.98 22.04 -12.43
CA PHE A 151 26.92 21.75 -11.00
C PHE A 151 28.08 22.43 -10.24
N GLY A 152 29.31 22.27 -10.74
CA GLY A 152 30.50 22.87 -10.14
C GLY A 152 30.45 24.40 -10.12
N ASP A 153 30.00 25.01 -11.22
CA ASP A 153 29.86 26.47 -11.32
C ASP A 153 28.80 26.99 -10.33
N LEU A 154 27.65 26.33 -10.25
CA LEU A 154 26.60 26.70 -9.32
C LEU A 154 26.98 26.46 -7.85
N CYS A 155 27.77 25.42 -7.54
CA CYS A 155 28.32 25.22 -6.21
C CYS A 155 29.21 26.40 -5.79
N LYS A 156 30.13 26.83 -6.66
CA LYS A 156 31.02 27.98 -6.36
C LYS A 156 30.26 29.29 -6.20
N LEU A 157 29.15 29.46 -6.90
CA LEU A 157 28.29 30.66 -6.81
C LEU A 157 27.36 30.64 -5.59
N SER A 158 26.90 29.47 -5.16
CA SER A 158 25.80 29.34 -4.18
C SER A 158 26.29 28.92 -2.78
N LEU A 159 27.42 28.23 -2.71
CA LEU A 159 28.02 27.73 -1.48
C LEU A 159 29.20 28.64 -1.12
N ASP A 160 28.91 29.67 -0.34
CA ASP A 160 29.91 30.52 0.30
C ASP A 160 30.29 29.93 1.68
N ASP A 161 31.50 30.20 2.16
CA ASP A 161 32.03 29.72 3.45
C ASP A 161 31.28 30.33 4.66
N SER A 162 30.38 31.28 4.42
CA SER A 162 29.52 31.92 5.43
C SER A 162 28.33 31.08 5.90
N VAL A 163 28.12 29.88 5.35
CA VAL A 163 26.99 29.01 5.74
C VAL A 163 27.29 28.32 7.07
N ALA A 164 26.93 28.96 8.19
CA ALA A 164 27.12 28.44 9.54
C ALA A 164 26.20 27.27 9.93
N ASP A 165 25.17 26.99 9.11
CA ASP A 165 24.12 26.02 9.41
C ASP A 165 24.07 24.88 8.39
N ILE A 166 24.15 23.65 8.89
CA ILE A 166 24.15 22.42 8.09
C ILE A 166 22.84 22.22 7.34
N GLU A 167 21.71 22.71 7.86
CA GLU A 167 20.42 22.61 7.19
C GLU A 167 20.37 23.52 5.96
N GLN A 168 20.86 24.76 6.10
CA GLN A 168 20.98 25.71 5.00
C GLN A 168 21.97 25.24 3.93
N PHE A 169 23.10 24.69 4.36
CA PHE A 169 24.08 24.09 3.44
C PHE A 169 23.44 22.95 2.63
N THR A 170 22.75 22.03 3.32
CA THR A 170 22.11 20.88 2.69
C THR A 170 21.02 21.31 1.71
N SER A 171 20.22 22.32 2.05
CA SER A 171 19.19 22.85 1.14
C SER A 171 19.80 23.44 -0.12
N LYS A 172 20.81 24.31 0.02
CA LYS A 172 21.49 24.92 -1.14
C LYS A 172 22.14 23.87 -2.03
N LEU A 173 22.80 22.87 -1.45
CA LEU A 173 23.42 21.77 -2.19
C LEU A 173 22.38 20.96 -2.98
N LEU A 174 21.22 20.68 -2.37
CA LEU A 174 20.13 19.97 -3.03
C LEU A 174 19.53 20.79 -4.19
N ASP A 175 19.44 22.11 -4.05
CA ASP A 175 18.89 22.98 -5.11
C ASP A 175 19.85 23.10 -6.30
N VAL A 176 21.15 23.18 -6.04
CA VAL A 176 22.18 23.11 -7.09
C VAL A 176 22.13 21.75 -7.80
N ALA A 177 21.98 20.66 -7.05
CA ALA A 177 21.84 19.31 -7.61
C ALA A 177 20.58 19.17 -8.47
N ARG A 178 19.42 19.68 -8.01
CA ARG A 178 18.17 19.69 -8.79
C ARG A 178 18.25 20.49 -10.08
N SER A 179 19.07 21.55 -10.08
CA SER A 179 19.24 22.45 -11.23
C SER A 179 20.24 21.96 -12.28
N SER A 180 21.02 20.92 -11.95
CA SER A 180 22.16 20.46 -12.78
C SER A 180 22.12 18.96 -13.08
N ILE A 181 21.41 18.18 -12.26
CA ILE A 181 21.35 16.73 -12.38
C ILE A 181 19.92 16.31 -12.71
N PRO A 182 19.65 15.86 -13.95
CA PRO A 182 18.35 15.35 -14.32
C PRO A 182 17.94 14.20 -13.42
N SER A 183 16.65 14.10 -13.08
CA SER A 183 16.15 12.99 -12.27
C SER A 183 15.61 11.84 -13.11
N HIS A 184 15.67 10.62 -12.58
CA HIS A 184 14.85 9.52 -13.07
C HIS A 184 13.38 9.79 -12.72
N LYS A 185 12.47 9.56 -13.68
CA LYS A 185 11.05 9.32 -13.34
C LYS A 185 11.02 8.01 -12.56
N GLY A 186 10.61 8.06 -11.29
CA GLY A 186 10.75 6.95 -10.35
C GLY A 186 10.24 5.62 -10.93
N THR A 187 11.16 4.69 -11.18
CA THR A 187 10.80 3.27 -11.31
C THR A 187 10.41 2.77 -9.92
N LYS A 188 9.22 2.17 -9.82
CA LYS A 188 8.68 1.58 -8.59
C LYS A 188 9.79 0.79 -7.88
N ASN A 189 10.10 1.17 -6.63
CA ASN A 189 11.04 0.41 -5.80
C ASN A 189 10.58 -1.06 -5.77
N LYS A 190 11.47 -1.99 -6.10
CA LYS A 190 11.22 -3.41 -5.83
C LYS A 190 11.06 -3.55 -4.31
N THR A 191 9.95 -4.13 -3.88
CA THR A 191 9.63 -4.38 -2.48
C THR A 191 10.75 -5.18 -1.84
N CYS A 192 11.35 -4.63 -0.78
CA CYS A 192 12.27 -5.36 0.08
C CYS A 192 11.42 -6.06 1.14
N VAL A 193 11.37 -7.39 1.09
CA VAL A 193 10.68 -8.20 2.11
C VAL A 193 11.52 -8.15 3.40
N PRO A 194 10.91 -7.92 4.58
CA PRO A 194 11.63 -7.95 5.85
C PRO A 194 12.32 -9.30 6.08
N ARG A 195 13.54 -9.28 6.63
CA ARG A 195 14.38 -10.48 6.82
C ARG A 195 13.77 -11.57 7.75
N ASN A 196 12.73 -11.26 8.51
CA ASN A 196 12.20 -12.17 9.54
C ASN A 196 10.85 -12.82 9.23
N VAL A 197 10.33 -12.74 8.00
CA VAL A 197 9.06 -13.42 7.60
C VAL A 197 9.29 -14.84 7.05
N GLY A 198 10.52 -15.38 7.16
CA GLY A 198 10.93 -16.65 6.55
C GLY A 198 10.17 -17.90 7.03
N GLY A 199 9.44 -17.81 8.15
CA GLY A 199 8.64 -18.91 8.68
C GLY A 199 7.27 -19.11 8.03
N LEU A 200 6.71 -18.10 7.34
CA LEU A 200 5.35 -18.19 6.77
C LEU A 200 5.29 -18.66 5.31
N PHE A 201 6.43 -18.74 4.61
CA PHE A 201 6.45 -19.13 3.20
C PHE A 201 6.67 -20.65 3.05
N ARG A 202 5.60 -21.44 3.16
CA ARG A 202 5.58 -22.75 2.48
C ARG A 202 5.40 -22.50 0.99
N LYS A 203 6.44 -22.73 0.20
CA LYS A 203 6.41 -22.73 -1.27
C LYS A 203 5.27 -23.63 -1.75
N GLY A 204 4.18 -23.03 -2.23
CA GLY A 204 3.18 -23.73 -3.02
C GLY A 204 3.83 -24.27 -4.29
N LYS A 205 3.95 -25.59 -4.39
CA LYS A 205 4.32 -26.26 -5.64
C LYS A 205 3.19 -26.04 -6.64
N ARG A 206 3.51 -25.36 -7.73
CA ARG A 206 2.69 -25.29 -8.93
C ARG A 206 2.67 -26.68 -9.56
N LEU A 207 1.57 -27.41 -9.44
CA LEU A 207 1.33 -28.60 -10.26
C LEU A 207 0.91 -28.12 -11.65
N LYS A 208 1.56 -28.69 -12.68
CA LYS A 208 1.25 -28.50 -14.09
C LYS A 208 -0.05 -29.19 -14.45
#